data_AF-A0A8H6QUW6-F1
#
_entry.id   AF-A0A8H6QUW6-F1
#
_cell.length_a   1.000
_cell.length_b   1.000
_cell.length_c   1.000
_cell.angle_alpha   90.00
_cell.angle_beta   90.00
_cell.angle_gamma   90.00
#
_symmetry.space_group_name_H-M   'P 1'
#
loop_
_entity.id
_entity.type
_entity.pdbx_description
1 polymer ?
#
loop_
_entity_poly.entity_id
_entity_poly.type
_entity_poly.pdbx_seq_one_letter_code
_entity_poly.pdbx_strand_id
1 'polypeptide(L)'
;MRRKTLRSLFHLTVLGGIILLLFLNRPSSRIKAFPWTHIRYKSTSPIPPSRGRCPGLSKTTKPALVVSRVTADGDPSWLDPLSKTYHLCIYTVDAPNPAASTLQVPANRGHEAMGYLTFLIDNYDAIPAAGAVFVHGSRFAWHNDHPAYDNAALLASLNIPAALEQHGYHNLRCDWSVSTCAASAAPQGSLENRMQSVLEPWSARAASDTALPAALGVLFGGDDREGYLAAKLGRNDAVKAQCCAQFVVARENIWRHSRTEYVALRQWLLDGMAAGPRRQGAAPPDDRVAGRILSYIWHILFIDPEHLGTGSGDGVDLQRLNEQACPRADECYCRLYGRCNLRCTSPGSCRGEYVLPKDLKLPADWRETHSHL
;
A
#
# COMPACT_ATOMS: atom_id res chain seq x y z
N MET A 1 -18.94 -9.85 59.58
CA MET A 1 -18.15 -10.64 58.59
C MET A 1 -18.36 -10.22 57.12
N ARG A 2 -19.57 -9.86 56.66
CA ARG A 2 -19.88 -9.52 55.24
C ARG A 2 -18.99 -8.45 54.55
N ARG A 3 -18.61 -7.36 55.22
CA ARG A 3 -17.84 -6.26 54.58
C ARG A 3 -16.41 -6.63 54.19
N LYS A 4 -15.72 -7.46 54.98
CA LYS A 4 -14.35 -7.90 54.68
C LYS A 4 -14.32 -8.87 53.49
N THR A 5 -15.31 -9.75 53.40
CA THR A 5 -15.48 -10.69 52.28
C THR A 5 -15.79 -9.96 50.97
N LEU A 6 -16.65 -8.94 51.00
CA LEU A 6 -16.95 -8.09 49.83
C LEU A 6 -15.72 -7.32 49.33
N ARG A 7 -14.89 -6.77 50.22
CA ARG A 7 -13.62 -6.12 49.83
C ARG A 7 -12.62 -7.11 49.24
N SER A 8 -12.50 -8.31 49.82
CA SER A 8 -11.60 -9.34 49.26
C SER A 8 -12.07 -9.81 47.88
N LEU A 9 -13.38 -9.97 47.68
CA LEU A 9 -13.94 -10.29 46.36
C LEU A 9 -13.63 -9.20 45.33
N PHE A 10 -13.79 -7.92 45.71
CA PHE A 10 -13.45 -6.79 44.85
C PHE A 10 -11.96 -6.76 44.49
N HIS A 11 -11.07 -6.99 45.45
CA HIS A 11 -9.63 -7.06 45.15
C HIS A 11 -9.27 -8.26 44.27
N LEU A 12 -9.91 -9.41 44.45
CA LEU A 12 -9.69 -10.59 43.61
C LEU A 12 -10.24 -10.39 42.18
N THR A 13 -11.37 -9.72 42.01
CA THR A 13 -11.89 -9.40 40.66
C THR A 13 -11.01 -8.38 39.96
N VAL A 14 -10.55 -7.34 40.65
CA VAL A 14 -9.59 -6.37 40.10
C VAL A 14 -8.26 -7.05 39.75
N LEU A 15 -7.70 -7.86 40.65
CA LEU A 15 -6.45 -8.60 40.40
C LEU A 15 -6.61 -9.59 39.25
N GLY A 16 -7.73 -10.31 39.18
CA GLY A 16 -8.06 -11.20 38.07
C GLY A 16 -8.17 -10.44 36.74
N GLY A 17 -8.79 -9.25 36.75
CA GLY A 17 -8.83 -8.35 35.60
C GLY A 17 -7.44 -7.87 35.17
N ILE A 18 -6.57 -7.50 36.12
CA ILE A 18 -5.18 -7.10 35.84
C ILE A 18 -4.37 -8.27 35.27
N ILE A 19 -4.47 -9.46 35.85
CA ILE A 19 -3.77 -10.66 35.37
C ILE A 19 -4.26 -11.01 33.97
N LEU A 20 -5.57 -10.94 33.71
CA LEU A 20 -6.14 -11.16 32.39
C LEU A 20 -5.61 -10.12 31.39
N LEU A 21 -5.57 -8.84 31.75
CA LEU A 21 -5.00 -7.77 30.90
C LEU A 21 -3.51 -8.00 30.63
N LEU A 22 -2.73 -8.40 31.62
CA LEU A 22 -1.31 -8.71 31.47
C LEU A 22 -1.10 -9.95 30.59
N PHE A 23 -1.93 -10.98 30.74
CA PHE A 23 -1.87 -12.17 29.89
C PHE A 23 -2.27 -11.85 28.44
N LEU A 24 -3.32 -11.04 28.25
CA LEU A 24 -3.78 -10.55 26.96
C LEU A 24 -2.74 -9.62 26.28
N ASN A 25 -1.92 -8.92 27.07
CA ASN A 25 -0.88 -8.01 26.58
C ASN A 25 0.54 -8.60 26.68
N ARG A 26 0.69 -9.89 27.02
CA ARG A 26 2.01 -10.52 27.00
C ARG A 26 2.58 -10.44 25.58
N PRO A 27 3.83 -9.97 25.41
CA PRO A 27 4.47 -10.01 24.11
C PRO A 27 4.59 -11.47 23.68
N SER A 28 3.96 -11.81 22.54
CA SER A 28 4.25 -13.05 21.84
C SER A 28 5.70 -12.99 21.29
N SER A 29 6.28 -14.14 20.95
CA SER A 29 7.69 -14.38 20.59
C SER A 29 8.45 -13.21 19.95
N ARG A 30 9.76 -13.12 20.24
CA ARG A 30 10.69 -12.07 19.73
C ARG A 30 10.74 -11.94 18.20
N ILE A 31 10.31 -12.95 17.46
CA ILE A 31 10.19 -12.95 16.00
C ILE A 31 8.76 -13.37 15.66
N LYS A 32 8.10 -12.60 14.79
CA LYS A 32 6.72 -12.87 14.35
C LYS A 32 6.68 -12.93 12.84
N ALA A 33 6.56 -14.15 12.32
CA ALA A 33 6.40 -14.42 10.90
C ALA A 33 4.93 -14.66 10.56
N PHE A 34 4.50 -14.17 9.39
CA PHE A 34 3.15 -14.40 8.86
C PHE A 34 3.22 -15.10 7.49
N PRO A 35 2.26 -15.97 7.14
CA PRO A 35 2.24 -16.69 5.86
C PRO A 35 1.78 -15.79 4.69
N TRP A 36 2.35 -14.59 4.54
CA TRP A 36 2.00 -13.62 3.51
C TRP A 36 2.82 -13.76 2.22
N THR A 37 3.44 -14.92 2.01
CA THR A 37 4.29 -15.19 0.84
C THR A 37 3.50 -15.42 -0.44
N HIS A 38 2.25 -15.91 -0.32
CA HIS A 38 1.42 -16.24 -1.48
C HIS A 38 -0.04 -15.82 -1.28
N ILE A 39 -0.64 -15.23 -2.31
CA ILE A 39 -2.06 -14.86 -2.29
C ILE A 39 -2.89 -16.12 -2.52
N ARG A 40 -3.68 -16.50 -1.52
CA ARG A 40 -4.47 -17.75 -1.50
C ARG A 40 -5.97 -17.52 -1.72
N TYR A 41 -6.40 -16.28 -1.91
CA TYR A 41 -7.80 -15.94 -2.16
C TYR A 41 -8.34 -16.66 -3.39
N LYS A 42 -9.54 -17.23 -3.28
CA LYS A 42 -10.27 -17.88 -4.39
C LYS A 42 -11.58 -17.17 -4.62
N SER A 43 -11.75 -16.70 -5.85
CA SER A 43 -13.00 -16.11 -6.33
C SER A 43 -13.85 -17.15 -7.04
N THR A 44 -15.16 -17.07 -6.86
CA THR A 44 -16.15 -17.81 -7.67
C THR A 44 -16.70 -16.98 -8.82
N SER A 45 -16.36 -15.68 -8.87
CA SER A 45 -16.81 -14.78 -9.91
C SER A 45 -16.04 -14.99 -11.21
N PRO A 46 -16.66 -14.78 -12.38
CA PRO A 46 -15.96 -14.81 -13.66
C PRO A 46 -14.78 -13.82 -13.70
N ILE A 47 -13.68 -14.23 -14.31
CA ILE A 47 -12.51 -13.37 -14.50
C ILE A 47 -12.80 -12.40 -15.66
N PRO A 48 -12.65 -11.08 -15.48
CA PRO A 48 -12.82 -10.12 -16.57
C PRO A 48 -11.85 -10.36 -17.74
N PRO A 49 -12.26 -10.08 -18.99
CA PRO A 49 -11.40 -10.26 -20.16
C PRO A 49 -10.18 -9.33 -20.10
N SER A 50 -9.07 -9.78 -20.68
CA SER A 50 -7.82 -9.02 -20.79
C SER A 50 -7.98 -7.86 -21.77
N ARG A 51 -7.93 -6.62 -21.28
CA ARG A 51 -8.03 -5.38 -22.09
C ARG A 51 -7.06 -4.29 -21.61
N GLY A 52 -6.18 -4.63 -20.68
CA GLY A 52 -5.19 -3.77 -20.07
C GLY A 52 -3.79 -3.88 -20.69
N ARG A 53 -3.64 -4.52 -21.85
CA ARG A 53 -2.32 -4.56 -22.52
C ARG A 53 -1.84 -3.15 -22.82
N CYS A 54 -0.59 -2.86 -22.46
CA CYS A 54 0.11 -1.62 -22.76
C CYS A 54 0.86 -1.76 -24.09
N PRO A 55 0.44 -1.03 -25.14
CA PRO A 55 1.04 -1.18 -26.47
C PRO A 55 2.56 -0.94 -26.48
N GLY A 56 3.28 -1.77 -27.22
CA GLY A 56 4.73 -1.61 -27.42
C GLY A 56 5.62 -2.00 -26.23
N LEU A 57 5.06 -2.39 -25.09
CA LEU A 57 5.82 -2.66 -23.87
C LEU A 57 6.88 -3.76 -24.07
N SER A 58 6.55 -4.84 -24.76
CA SER A 58 7.49 -5.96 -25.01
C SER A 58 8.71 -5.60 -25.86
N LYS A 59 8.71 -4.42 -26.51
CA LYS A 59 9.81 -3.95 -27.36
C LYS A 59 10.66 -2.88 -26.67
N THR A 60 10.30 -2.44 -25.47
CA THR A 60 10.99 -1.36 -24.77
C THR A 60 12.10 -1.89 -23.87
N THR A 61 13.17 -1.13 -23.75
CA THR A 61 14.21 -1.32 -22.72
C THR A 61 14.02 -0.38 -21.53
N LYS A 62 13.10 0.59 -21.64
CA LYS A 62 12.81 1.57 -20.61
C LYS A 62 11.99 0.94 -19.48
N PRO A 63 12.10 1.44 -18.24
CA PRO A 63 11.15 1.13 -17.18
C PRO A 63 9.73 1.51 -17.62
N ALA A 64 8.74 0.73 -17.20
CA ALA A 64 7.34 1.11 -17.40
C ALA A 64 6.95 2.22 -16.42
N LEU A 65 6.25 3.25 -16.87
CA LEU A 65 5.55 4.20 -16.00
C LEU A 65 4.05 3.94 -16.09
N VAL A 66 3.53 3.30 -15.07
CA VAL A 66 2.13 2.89 -14.93
C VAL A 66 1.38 3.99 -14.19
N VAL A 67 0.53 4.69 -14.92
CA VAL A 67 -0.25 5.81 -14.39
C VAL A 67 -1.71 5.40 -14.28
N SER A 68 -2.25 5.39 -13.06
CA SER A 68 -3.69 5.23 -12.86
C SER A 68 -4.32 6.59 -12.58
N ARG A 69 -5.19 7.03 -13.48
CA ARG A 69 -5.76 8.38 -13.47
C ARG A 69 -7.27 8.36 -13.60
N VAL A 70 -7.89 9.48 -13.22
CA VAL A 70 -9.30 9.77 -13.50
C VAL A 70 -9.41 10.93 -14.49
N THR A 71 -10.58 11.15 -15.08
CA THR A 71 -10.84 12.28 -15.98
C THR A 71 -10.60 13.63 -15.27
N ALA A 72 -10.99 13.74 -14.01
CA ALA A 72 -10.81 14.93 -13.18
C ALA A 72 -9.34 15.34 -12.96
N ASP A 73 -8.37 14.45 -13.20
CA ASP A 73 -6.94 14.82 -13.18
C ASP A 73 -6.57 15.83 -14.28
N GLY A 74 -7.40 15.97 -15.31
CA GLY A 74 -7.15 16.86 -16.46
C GLY A 74 -6.22 16.26 -17.50
N ASP A 75 -5.66 17.06 -18.39
CA ASP A 75 -4.87 16.55 -19.52
C ASP A 75 -3.55 15.88 -19.08
N PRO A 76 -3.18 14.68 -19.62
CA PRO A 76 -1.98 13.96 -19.21
C PRO A 76 -0.69 14.44 -19.90
N SER A 77 -0.70 15.46 -20.76
CA SER A 77 0.48 15.91 -21.53
C SER A 77 1.71 16.26 -20.68
N TRP A 78 1.53 16.54 -19.38
CA TRP A 78 2.66 16.71 -18.46
C TRP A 78 3.58 15.47 -18.38
N LEU A 79 3.08 14.29 -18.77
CA LEU A 79 3.84 13.04 -18.88
C LEU A 79 4.67 12.94 -20.17
N ASP A 80 4.38 13.74 -21.20
CA ASP A 80 5.03 13.62 -22.51
C ASP A 80 6.57 13.76 -22.43
N PRO A 81 7.14 14.70 -21.66
CA PRO A 81 8.60 14.77 -21.49
C PRO A 81 9.21 13.52 -20.86
N LEU A 82 8.45 12.82 -20.01
CA LEU A 82 8.90 11.60 -19.33
C LEU A 82 8.97 10.40 -20.28
N SER A 83 8.33 10.44 -21.46
CA SER A 83 8.43 9.38 -22.48
C SER A 83 9.87 9.13 -22.97
N LYS A 84 10.79 10.08 -22.76
CA LYS A 84 12.22 9.90 -23.05
C LYS A 84 12.86 8.89 -22.10
N THR A 85 12.43 8.86 -20.84
CA THR A 85 12.98 8.01 -19.77
C THR A 85 12.14 6.74 -19.56
N TYR A 86 10.83 6.83 -19.74
CA TYR A 86 9.87 5.78 -19.41
C TYR A 86 9.08 5.29 -20.63
N HIS A 87 8.58 4.06 -20.52
CA HIS A 87 7.50 3.56 -21.38
C HIS A 87 6.15 3.84 -20.70
N LEU A 88 5.35 4.75 -21.26
CA LEU A 88 4.11 5.22 -20.61
C LEU A 88 2.96 4.21 -20.79
N CYS A 89 2.33 3.81 -19.68
CA CYS A 89 1.13 2.99 -19.63
C CYS A 89 0.05 3.70 -18.79
N ILE A 90 -0.83 4.44 -19.46
CA ILE A 90 -1.79 5.35 -18.80
C ILE A 90 -3.19 4.73 -18.84
N TYR A 91 -3.78 4.49 -17.66
CA TYR A 91 -5.12 3.93 -17.49
C TYR A 91 -6.06 5.02 -16.95
N THR A 92 -7.11 5.33 -17.71
CA THR A 92 -8.21 6.22 -17.26
C THR A 92 -9.34 5.37 -16.70
N VAL A 93 -9.45 5.31 -15.37
CA VAL A 93 -10.26 4.29 -14.69
C VAL A 93 -11.76 4.59 -14.66
N ASP A 94 -12.14 5.86 -14.77
CA ASP A 94 -13.53 6.36 -14.67
C ASP A 94 -14.19 6.63 -16.04
N ALA A 95 -13.47 6.40 -17.15
CA ALA A 95 -13.97 6.61 -18.51
C ALA A 95 -13.74 5.36 -19.38
N PRO A 96 -14.49 4.25 -19.14
CA PRO A 96 -14.34 3.03 -19.91
C PRO A 96 -14.72 3.26 -21.38
N ASN A 97 -13.91 2.73 -22.29
CA ASN A 97 -14.19 2.73 -23.73
C ASN A 97 -14.47 1.29 -24.19
N PRO A 98 -15.74 0.89 -24.41
CA PRO A 98 -16.09 -0.47 -24.83
C PRO A 98 -15.43 -0.93 -26.14
N ALA A 99 -15.04 -0.02 -27.03
CA ALA A 99 -14.40 -0.34 -28.30
C ALA A 99 -12.87 -0.55 -28.19
N ALA A 100 -12.24 -0.09 -27.09
CA ALA A 100 -10.79 -0.18 -26.93
C ALA A 100 -10.34 -1.57 -26.43
N SER A 101 -9.33 -2.18 -27.05
CA SER A 101 -8.79 -3.47 -26.60
C SER A 101 -7.55 -3.35 -25.70
N THR A 102 -7.11 -2.13 -25.39
CA THR A 102 -5.87 -1.83 -24.67
C THR A 102 -6.08 -0.74 -23.63
N LEU A 103 -5.26 -0.75 -22.57
CA LEU A 103 -5.29 0.24 -21.48
C LEU A 103 -6.68 0.45 -20.84
N GLN A 104 -7.53 -0.58 -20.83
CA GLN A 104 -8.83 -0.56 -20.15
C GLN A 104 -8.79 -1.33 -18.84
N VAL A 105 -9.48 -0.82 -17.83
CA VAL A 105 -9.70 -1.49 -16.55
C VAL A 105 -11.09 -2.15 -16.51
N PRO A 106 -11.29 -3.23 -15.72
CA PRO A 106 -12.58 -3.90 -15.64
C PRO A 106 -13.64 -3.13 -14.82
N ALA A 107 -13.23 -2.22 -13.94
CA ALA A 107 -14.11 -1.38 -13.14
C ALA A 107 -13.38 -0.14 -12.60
N ASN A 108 -14.11 0.93 -12.29
CA ASN A 108 -13.59 2.03 -11.47
C ASN A 108 -13.71 1.63 -9.98
N ARG A 109 -12.68 0.98 -9.43
CA ARG A 109 -12.74 0.38 -8.09
C ARG A 109 -11.39 0.40 -7.39
N GLY A 110 -11.34 0.88 -6.16
CA GLY A 110 -10.12 0.82 -5.33
C GLY A 110 -9.02 1.79 -5.78
N HIS A 111 -9.42 2.92 -6.36
CA HIS A 111 -8.54 3.99 -6.83
C HIS A 111 -7.45 3.49 -7.79
N GLU A 112 -6.18 3.78 -7.51
CA GLU A 112 -5.05 3.47 -8.41
C GLU A 112 -4.83 1.96 -8.57
N ALA A 113 -5.26 1.18 -7.56
CA ALA A 113 -4.97 -0.23 -7.48
C ALA A 113 -5.54 -1.03 -8.65
N MET A 114 -6.69 -0.64 -9.21
CA MET A 114 -7.25 -1.36 -10.36
C MET A 114 -6.40 -1.19 -11.62
N GLY A 115 -5.89 0.02 -11.87
CA GLY A 115 -4.97 0.28 -12.97
C GLY A 115 -3.69 -0.54 -12.81
N TYR A 116 -3.14 -0.56 -11.59
CA TYR A 116 -1.91 -1.29 -11.29
C TYR A 116 -2.07 -2.81 -11.45
N LEU A 117 -3.12 -3.39 -10.84
CA LEU A 117 -3.42 -4.81 -10.97
C LEU A 117 -3.68 -5.21 -12.42
N THR A 118 -4.39 -4.37 -13.17
CA THR A 118 -4.64 -4.60 -14.59
C THR A 118 -3.33 -4.62 -15.38
N PHE A 119 -2.40 -3.70 -15.12
CA PHE A 119 -1.07 -3.72 -15.72
C PHE A 119 -0.32 -5.02 -15.38
N LEU A 120 -0.22 -5.36 -14.09
CA LEU A 120 0.51 -6.54 -13.60
C LEU A 120 -0.02 -7.85 -14.22
N ILE A 121 -1.34 -7.95 -14.43
CA ILE A 121 -1.98 -9.14 -15.00
C ILE A 121 -1.80 -9.20 -16.51
N ASP A 122 -2.18 -8.14 -17.23
CA ASP A 122 -2.31 -8.18 -18.68
C ASP A 122 -0.97 -8.02 -19.40
N ASN A 123 0.07 -7.56 -18.69
CA ASN A 123 1.41 -7.35 -19.22
C ASN A 123 2.47 -8.23 -18.55
N TYR A 124 2.06 -9.22 -17.75
CA TYR A 124 2.94 -10.01 -16.88
C TYR A 124 4.23 -10.50 -17.56
N ASP A 125 4.14 -11.08 -18.76
CA ASP A 125 5.31 -11.62 -19.49
C ASP A 125 6.15 -10.53 -20.18
N ALA A 126 5.59 -9.32 -20.34
CA ALA A 126 6.17 -8.21 -21.06
C ALA A 126 6.73 -7.11 -20.14
N ILE A 127 6.77 -7.33 -18.82
CA ILE A 127 7.33 -6.38 -17.86
C ILE A 127 8.81 -6.13 -18.20
N PRO A 128 9.25 -4.86 -18.34
CA PRO A 128 10.64 -4.56 -18.71
C PRO A 128 11.65 -4.98 -17.63
N ALA A 129 12.85 -5.38 -18.05
CA ALA A 129 13.95 -5.70 -17.13
C ALA A 129 14.35 -4.50 -16.24
N ALA A 130 14.14 -3.28 -16.73
CA ALA A 130 14.40 -2.04 -15.98
C ALA A 130 13.37 -1.79 -14.85
N GLY A 131 12.35 -2.63 -14.69
CA GLY A 131 11.32 -2.51 -13.68
C GLY A 131 10.12 -1.66 -14.10
N ALA A 132 9.27 -1.36 -13.12
CA ALA A 132 8.05 -0.57 -13.30
C ALA A 132 7.86 0.43 -12.16
N VAL A 133 7.38 1.62 -12.49
CA VAL A 133 7.02 2.70 -11.58
C VAL A 133 5.51 2.89 -11.63
N PHE A 134 4.86 2.96 -10.48
CA PHE A 134 3.41 3.06 -10.34
C PHE A 134 3.06 4.39 -9.66
N VAL A 135 2.22 5.20 -10.30
CA VAL A 135 1.80 6.53 -9.80
C VAL A 135 0.33 6.84 -10.10
N HIS A 136 -0.22 7.80 -9.34
CA HIS A 136 -1.52 8.38 -9.64
C HIS A 136 -1.44 9.40 -10.80
N GLY A 137 -2.60 9.81 -11.33
CA GLY A 137 -2.70 10.71 -12.49
C GLY A 137 -2.37 12.18 -12.24
N SER A 138 -2.57 12.68 -11.02
CA SER A 138 -2.36 14.11 -10.73
C SER A 138 -0.88 14.51 -10.75
N ARG A 139 -0.51 15.53 -11.54
CA ARG A 139 0.84 16.12 -11.49
C ARG A 139 1.14 16.72 -10.11
N PHE A 140 0.23 17.54 -9.60
CA PHE A 140 0.37 18.19 -8.30
C PHE A 140 -0.55 17.53 -7.27
N ALA A 141 0.02 16.92 -6.24
CA ALA A 141 -0.73 16.25 -5.18
C ALA A 141 -0.01 16.34 -3.85
N TRP A 142 -0.77 16.50 -2.75
CA TRP A 142 -0.20 16.60 -1.40
C TRP A 142 0.69 15.42 -1.01
N HIS A 143 0.53 14.26 -1.66
CA HIS A 143 1.33 13.07 -1.40
C HIS A 143 2.52 12.86 -2.34
N ASN A 144 2.91 13.90 -3.08
CA ASN A 144 4.20 13.99 -3.77
C ASN A 144 5.21 14.67 -2.85
N ASP A 145 6.30 13.98 -2.53
CA ASP A 145 7.37 14.47 -1.65
C ASP A 145 8.32 15.43 -2.36
N HIS A 146 7.74 16.51 -2.88
CA HIS A 146 8.42 17.62 -3.53
C HIS A 146 8.00 18.92 -2.88
N PRO A 147 8.87 19.95 -2.77
CA PRO A 147 8.49 21.23 -2.17
C PRO A 147 7.31 21.92 -2.87
N ALA A 148 7.18 21.70 -4.18
CA ALA A 148 6.07 22.17 -5.01
C ALA A 148 4.97 21.12 -5.24
N TYR A 149 5.06 19.95 -4.60
CA TYR A 149 4.17 18.81 -4.77
C TYR A 149 4.10 18.24 -6.19
N ASP A 150 5.14 18.47 -7.00
CA ASP A 150 5.19 18.14 -8.42
C ASP A 150 5.74 16.73 -8.67
N ASN A 151 4.89 15.84 -9.18
CA ASN A 151 5.27 14.48 -9.54
C ASN A 151 6.16 14.44 -10.79
N ALA A 152 6.03 15.41 -11.71
CA ALA A 152 6.86 15.46 -12.92
C ALA A 152 8.34 15.61 -12.55
N ALA A 153 8.64 16.50 -11.60
CA ALA A 153 9.99 16.72 -11.09
C ALA A 153 10.55 15.49 -10.35
N LEU A 154 9.72 14.82 -9.54
CA LEU A 154 10.11 13.59 -8.85
C LEU A 154 10.42 12.46 -9.84
N LEU A 155 9.52 12.22 -10.79
CA LEU A 155 9.70 11.16 -11.80
C LEU A 155 10.87 11.44 -12.74
N ALA A 156 11.14 12.71 -13.08
CA ALA A 156 12.29 13.08 -13.89
C ALA A 156 13.63 12.85 -13.16
N SER A 157 13.65 12.95 -11.83
CA SER A 157 14.86 12.79 -11.00
C SER A 157 14.99 11.41 -10.36
N LEU A 158 13.99 10.54 -10.49
CA LEU A 158 13.96 9.22 -9.88
C LEU A 158 15.11 8.33 -10.39
N ASN A 159 15.97 7.91 -9.48
CA ASN A 159 17.06 6.96 -9.73
C ASN A 159 16.56 5.52 -9.51
N ILE A 160 15.99 4.92 -10.56
CA ILE A 160 15.41 3.56 -10.49
C ILE A 160 16.45 2.50 -10.10
N PRO A 161 17.66 2.43 -10.69
CA PRO A 161 18.66 1.44 -10.28
C PRO A 161 18.97 1.51 -8.78
N ALA A 162 19.22 2.71 -8.23
CA ALA A 162 19.49 2.89 -6.81
C ALA A 162 18.27 2.56 -5.93
N ALA A 163 17.06 2.89 -6.38
CA ALA A 163 15.83 2.56 -5.67
C ALA A 163 15.63 1.04 -5.53
N LEU A 164 15.99 0.28 -6.55
CA LEU A 164 15.77 -1.17 -6.61
C LEU A 164 16.92 -2.01 -6.04
N GLU A 165 18.11 -1.42 -5.84
CA GLU A 165 19.35 -2.13 -5.50
C GLU A 165 19.22 -3.06 -4.28
N GLN A 166 18.58 -2.61 -3.19
CA GLN A 166 18.58 -3.38 -1.93
C GLN A 166 17.46 -4.42 -1.83
N HIS A 167 16.25 -4.07 -2.24
CA HIS A 167 15.06 -4.87 -1.95
C HIS A 167 14.21 -5.15 -3.18
N GLY A 168 14.60 -4.65 -4.36
CA GLY A 168 13.79 -4.71 -5.58
C GLY A 168 12.45 -3.99 -5.49
N TYR A 169 12.26 -3.14 -4.47
CA TYR A 169 11.08 -2.33 -4.24
C TYR A 169 11.44 -1.06 -3.46
N HIS A 170 10.78 0.05 -3.77
CA HIS A 170 10.83 1.26 -2.95
C HIS A 170 9.56 2.10 -3.11
N ASN A 171 8.99 2.61 -2.00
CA ASN A 171 7.93 3.62 -2.07
C ASN A 171 8.52 4.97 -2.52
N LEU A 172 7.85 5.74 -3.36
CA LEU A 172 8.38 7.02 -3.84
C LEU A 172 8.38 8.13 -2.77
N ARG A 173 7.63 7.92 -1.67
CA ARG A 173 7.51 8.83 -0.55
C ARG A 173 8.58 8.54 0.51
N CYS A 174 9.26 9.58 0.98
CA CYS A 174 10.29 9.52 2.03
C CYS A 174 9.83 10.08 3.37
N ASP A 175 8.95 11.08 3.38
CA ASP A 175 8.47 11.75 4.58
C ASP A 175 7.40 10.92 5.33
N TRP A 176 7.55 10.83 6.65
CA TRP A 176 6.76 9.97 7.52
C TRP A 176 5.48 10.62 8.09
N SER A 177 5.20 11.89 7.81
CA SER A 177 4.10 12.66 8.41
C SER A 177 2.71 12.00 8.34
N VAL A 178 2.42 11.23 7.29
CA VAL A 178 1.18 10.46 7.13
C VAL A 178 1.39 8.94 7.06
N SER A 179 2.60 8.49 7.39
CA SER A 179 2.98 7.07 7.39
C SER A 179 2.46 6.32 8.64
N THR A 180 2.78 5.03 8.72
CA THR A 180 2.75 4.24 9.96
C THR A 180 4.16 3.91 10.49
N CYS A 181 5.19 4.61 10.01
CA CYS A 181 6.59 4.36 10.37
C CYS A 181 6.95 4.79 11.80
N ALA A 182 6.32 5.89 12.26
CA ALA A 182 6.55 6.44 13.60
C ALA A 182 6.26 5.40 14.70
N ALA A 183 7.06 5.41 15.76
CA ALA A 183 6.87 4.50 16.90
C ALA A 183 5.52 4.70 17.63
N SER A 184 4.91 5.88 17.49
CA SER A 184 3.59 6.22 18.03
C SER A 184 2.43 5.70 17.19
N ALA A 185 2.67 5.13 16.01
CA ALA A 185 1.60 4.62 15.17
C ALA A 185 0.92 3.42 15.84
N ALA A 186 -0.38 3.55 16.12
CA ALA A 186 -1.16 2.49 16.74
C ALA A 186 -1.29 1.27 15.79
N PRO A 187 -1.16 0.02 16.30
CA PRO A 187 -1.40 -1.18 15.50
C PRO A 187 -2.79 -1.18 14.86
N GLN A 188 -2.90 -1.56 13.58
CA GLN A 188 -4.13 -1.47 12.80
C GLN A 188 -5.33 -2.19 13.44
N GLY A 189 -5.09 -3.33 14.10
CA GLY A 189 -6.12 -4.10 14.80
C GLY A 189 -6.32 -3.76 16.29
N SER A 190 -5.68 -2.71 16.81
CA SER A 190 -5.69 -2.35 18.23
C SER A 190 -7.07 -1.94 18.75
N LEU A 191 -7.25 -1.97 20.07
CA LEU A 191 -8.50 -1.48 20.68
C LEU A 191 -8.69 0.02 20.44
N GLU A 192 -7.60 0.79 20.46
CA GLU A 192 -7.58 2.22 20.18
C GLU A 192 -8.13 2.52 18.77
N ASN A 193 -7.56 1.89 17.73
CA ASN A 193 -8.01 2.09 16.35
C ASN A 193 -9.45 1.63 16.13
N ARG A 194 -9.89 0.56 16.82
CA ARG A 194 -11.30 0.15 16.79
C ARG A 194 -12.21 1.20 17.40
N MET A 195 -11.86 1.73 18.57
CA MET A 195 -12.63 2.79 19.21
C MET A 195 -12.67 4.06 18.34
N GLN A 196 -11.52 4.45 17.77
CA GLN A 196 -11.44 5.58 16.84
C GLN A 196 -12.30 5.36 15.60
N SER A 197 -12.33 4.15 15.02
CA SER A 197 -13.18 3.86 13.86
C SER A 197 -14.68 3.97 14.14
N VAL A 198 -15.10 3.74 15.40
CA VAL A 198 -16.49 3.92 15.84
C VAL A 198 -16.80 5.40 16.09
N LEU A 199 -15.85 6.16 16.63
CA LEU A 199 -15.99 7.60 16.91
C LEU A 199 -15.89 8.46 15.65
N GLU A 200 -15.08 8.03 14.68
CA GLU A 200 -14.81 8.71 13.42
C GLU A 200 -15.15 7.81 12.21
N PRO A 201 -16.43 7.41 12.02
CA PRO A 201 -16.82 6.48 10.96
C PRO A 201 -16.58 7.03 9.54
N TRP A 202 -16.42 8.35 9.39
CA TRP A 202 -16.03 9.01 8.14
C TRP A 202 -14.54 8.90 7.81
N SER A 203 -13.71 8.45 8.76
CA SER A 203 -12.27 8.31 8.59
C SER A 203 -11.95 7.03 7.81
N ALA A 204 -11.72 7.17 6.50
CA ALA A 204 -11.26 6.07 5.66
C ALA A 204 -9.96 5.44 6.19
N ARG A 205 -9.10 6.24 6.86
CA ARG A 205 -7.89 5.74 7.52
C ARG A 205 -8.24 4.78 8.66
N ALA A 206 -9.03 5.22 9.64
CA ALA A 206 -9.40 4.38 10.78
C ALA A 206 -10.18 3.12 10.35
N ALA A 207 -11.07 3.26 9.36
CA ALA A 207 -11.80 2.13 8.78
C ALA A 207 -10.86 1.14 8.08
N SER A 208 -9.89 1.62 7.30
CA SER A 208 -8.91 0.76 6.62
C SER A 208 -7.98 0.04 7.59
N ASP A 209 -7.52 0.73 8.64
CA ASP A 209 -6.65 0.13 9.65
C ASP A 209 -7.43 -0.97 10.39
N THR A 210 -8.69 -0.72 10.77
CA THR A 210 -9.52 -1.75 11.43
C THR A 210 -9.83 -2.95 10.51
N ALA A 211 -9.93 -2.73 9.19
CA ALA A 211 -10.24 -3.76 8.20
C ALA A 211 -9.00 -4.57 7.75
N LEU A 212 -7.80 -3.99 7.80
CA LEU A 212 -6.55 -4.60 7.30
C LEU A 212 -6.30 -6.01 7.87
N PRO A 213 -6.40 -6.28 9.19
CA PRO A 213 -6.17 -7.61 9.73
C PRO A 213 -7.05 -8.69 9.11
N ALA A 214 -8.34 -8.39 8.92
CA ALA A 214 -9.28 -9.33 8.31
C ALA A 214 -8.98 -9.53 6.83
N ALA A 215 -8.62 -8.47 6.11
CA ALA A 215 -8.23 -8.55 4.71
C ALA A 215 -6.98 -9.43 4.51
N LEU A 216 -5.96 -9.29 5.35
CA LEU A 216 -4.77 -10.15 5.33
C LEU A 216 -5.14 -11.62 5.57
N GLY A 217 -6.03 -11.87 6.54
CA GLY A 217 -6.55 -13.22 6.79
C GLY A 217 -7.28 -13.82 5.59
N VAL A 218 -8.12 -13.04 4.90
CA VAL A 218 -8.85 -13.49 3.69
C VAL A 218 -7.91 -13.70 2.50
N LEU A 219 -6.93 -12.82 2.31
CA LEU A 219 -6.05 -12.84 1.14
C LEU A 219 -5.00 -13.96 1.21
N PHE A 220 -4.41 -14.18 2.38
CA PHE A 220 -3.27 -15.07 2.55
C PHE A 220 -3.60 -16.37 3.29
N GLY A 221 -4.78 -16.45 3.94
CA GLY A 221 -5.13 -17.56 4.82
C GLY A 221 -5.70 -18.82 4.16
N GLY A 222 -6.04 -18.78 2.87
CA GLY A 222 -6.64 -19.92 2.18
C GLY A 222 -8.07 -20.24 2.64
N ASP A 223 -8.48 -21.50 2.51
CA ASP A 223 -9.88 -21.92 2.68
C ASP A 223 -10.23 -22.34 4.12
N ASP A 224 -9.23 -22.65 4.95
CA ASP A 224 -9.44 -23.14 6.30
C ASP A 224 -9.29 -22.05 7.38
N ARG A 225 -9.86 -22.33 8.55
CA ARG A 225 -9.86 -21.40 9.68
C ARG A 225 -8.47 -21.20 10.27
N GLU A 226 -7.60 -22.20 10.22
CA GLU A 226 -6.27 -22.15 10.81
C GLU A 226 -5.38 -21.20 10.01
N GLY A 227 -5.36 -21.35 8.69
CA GLY A 227 -4.68 -20.46 7.76
C GLY A 227 -5.20 -19.02 7.85
N TYR A 228 -6.52 -18.81 7.94
CA TYR A 228 -7.07 -17.47 8.19
C TYR A 228 -6.53 -16.85 9.49
N LEU A 229 -6.50 -17.60 10.59
CA LEU A 229 -6.01 -17.10 11.87
C LEU A 229 -4.49 -16.86 11.86
N ALA A 230 -3.72 -17.69 11.15
CA ALA A 230 -2.28 -17.56 11.00
C ALA A 230 -1.90 -16.33 10.14
N ALA A 231 -2.66 -16.06 9.07
CA ALA A 231 -2.45 -14.90 8.20
C ALA A 231 -2.97 -13.57 8.79
N LYS A 232 -3.85 -13.63 9.80
CA LYS A 232 -4.47 -12.44 10.37
C LYS A 232 -3.51 -11.68 11.28
N LEU A 233 -3.30 -10.39 10.98
CA LEU A 233 -2.52 -9.49 11.83
C LEU A 233 -3.11 -9.40 13.24
N GLY A 234 -2.30 -9.59 14.28
CA GLY A 234 -2.74 -9.50 15.65
C GLY A 234 -2.96 -8.06 16.10
N ARG A 235 -3.71 -7.87 17.19
CA ARG A 235 -4.10 -6.55 17.72
C ARG A 235 -2.93 -5.70 18.24
N ASN A 236 -1.79 -6.33 18.49
CA ASN A 236 -0.58 -5.69 19.03
C ASN A 236 0.52 -5.57 17.96
N ASP A 237 0.25 -6.01 16.73
CA ASP A 237 1.20 -6.04 15.64
C ASP A 237 0.82 -4.96 14.63
N ALA A 238 1.80 -4.16 14.23
CA ALA A 238 1.59 -3.08 13.29
C ALA A 238 2.32 -3.37 11.98
N VAL A 239 1.65 -3.19 10.85
CA VAL A 239 2.29 -3.09 9.54
C VAL A 239 2.73 -1.64 9.35
N LYS A 240 4.03 -1.42 9.24
CA LYS A 240 4.62 -0.10 9.04
C LYS A 240 4.88 0.12 7.55
N ALA A 241 4.43 1.26 7.04
CA ALA A 241 4.66 1.65 5.66
C ALA A 241 4.71 3.16 5.54
N GLN A 242 5.53 3.64 4.61
CA GLN A 242 5.38 4.98 4.05
C GLN A 242 3.99 5.12 3.41
N CYS A 243 3.44 6.34 3.41
CA CYS A 243 2.11 6.52 2.84
C CYS A 243 2.12 6.29 1.33
N CYS A 244 0.96 5.81 0.89
CA CYS A 244 0.39 6.03 -0.44
C CYS A 244 0.89 5.02 -1.47
N ALA A 245 0.10 4.80 -2.53
CA ALA A 245 0.35 3.76 -3.53
C ALA A 245 1.20 4.30 -4.69
N GLN A 246 2.35 4.91 -4.37
CA GLN A 246 3.33 5.31 -5.39
C GLN A 246 4.66 4.60 -5.10
N PHE A 247 5.12 3.78 -6.03
CA PHE A 247 6.30 2.94 -5.80
C PHE A 247 7.00 2.53 -7.09
N VAL A 248 8.23 2.08 -6.95
CA VAL A 248 9.02 1.43 -8.00
C VAL A 248 9.33 0.00 -7.59
N VAL A 249 9.29 -0.92 -8.55
CA VAL A 249 9.50 -2.36 -8.29
C VAL A 249 10.25 -3.02 -9.46
N ALA A 250 11.16 -3.93 -9.12
CA ALA A 250 11.91 -4.73 -10.07
C ALA A 250 11.00 -5.82 -10.68
N ARG A 251 11.30 -6.20 -11.93
CA ARG A 251 10.54 -7.25 -12.63
C ARG A 251 10.60 -8.58 -11.89
N GLU A 252 11.78 -8.93 -11.39
CA GLU A 252 12.03 -10.16 -10.67
C GLU A 252 11.19 -10.21 -9.38
N ASN A 253 10.97 -9.07 -8.72
CA ASN A 253 10.11 -8.95 -7.55
C ASN A 253 8.63 -9.09 -7.89
N ILE A 254 8.19 -8.60 -9.05
CA ILE A 254 6.84 -8.87 -9.55
C ILE A 254 6.67 -10.37 -9.84
N TRP A 255 7.66 -11.01 -10.47
CA TRP A 255 7.56 -12.42 -10.87
C TRP A 255 7.68 -13.45 -9.74
N ARG A 256 8.01 -13.02 -8.52
CA ARG A 256 7.90 -13.88 -7.32
C ARG A 256 6.46 -14.30 -7.05
N HIS A 257 5.50 -13.47 -7.47
CA HIS A 257 4.07 -13.79 -7.42
C HIS A 257 3.60 -14.16 -8.82
N SER A 258 2.88 -15.26 -8.91
CA SER A 258 2.29 -15.73 -10.17
C SER A 258 1.25 -14.74 -10.71
N ARG A 259 1.02 -14.77 -12.02
CA ARG A 259 -0.10 -14.03 -12.64
C ARG A 259 -1.44 -14.33 -11.96
N THR A 260 -1.66 -15.58 -11.56
CA THR A 260 -2.89 -16.03 -10.89
C THR A 260 -3.07 -15.36 -9.53
N GLU A 261 -2.00 -15.09 -8.78
CA GLU A 261 -2.08 -14.36 -7.51
C GLU A 261 -2.52 -12.91 -7.72
N TYR A 262 -2.01 -12.23 -8.75
CA TYR A 262 -2.49 -10.90 -9.12
C TYR A 262 -3.96 -10.91 -9.56
N VAL A 263 -4.37 -11.94 -10.31
CA VAL A 263 -5.78 -12.15 -10.67
C VAL A 263 -6.63 -12.34 -9.42
N ALA A 264 -6.19 -13.16 -8.46
CA ALA A 264 -6.87 -13.37 -7.19
C ALA A 264 -7.02 -12.06 -6.39
N LEU A 265 -5.96 -11.25 -6.31
CA LEU A 265 -6.00 -9.95 -5.64
C LEU A 265 -6.97 -8.97 -6.32
N ARG A 266 -7.03 -8.96 -7.65
CA ARG A 266 -8.01 -8.18 -8.41
C ARG A 266 -9.44 -8.69 -8.17
N GLN A 267 -9.64 -10.00 -8.14
CA GLN A 267 -10.96 -10.55 -7.85
C GLN A 267 -11.40 -10.24 -6.42
N TRP A 268 -10.53 -10.30 -5.42
CA TRP A 268 -10.87 -9.89 -4.05
C TRP A 268 -11.44 -8.46 -4.01
N LEU A 269 -10.83 -7.56 -4.77
CA LEU A 269 -11.26 -6.17 -4.88
C LEU A 269 -12.62 -6.02 -5.60
N LEU A 270 -12.85 -6.79 -6.66
CA LEU A 270 -14.09 -6.81 -7.46
C LEU A 270 -15.24 -7.50 -6.72
N ASP A 271 -14.98 -8.61 -6.04
CA ASP A 271 -15.95 -9.38 -5.25
C ASP A 271 -16.44 -8.58 -4.03
N GLY A 272 -15.67 -7.59 -3.57
CA GLY A 272 -16.11 -6.59 -2.61
C GLY A 272 -17.26 -5.71 -3.09
N MET A 273 -17.42 -5.51 -4.41
CA MET A 273 -18.48 -4.67 -4.97
C MET A 273 -19.87 -5.33 -4.90
N ALA A 274 -19.92 -6.66 -4.80
CA ALA A 274 -21.18 -7.41 -4.67
C ALA A 274 -21.78 -7.37 -3.26
N ALA A 275 -21.16 -6.61 -2.33
CA ALA A 275 -21.66 -6.44 -0.97
C ALA A 275 -23.02 -5.74 -0.95
N GLY A 276 -23.94 -6.26 -0.15
CA GLY A 276 -25.26 -5.67 0.08
C GLY A 276 -25.64 -5.73 1.56
N PRO A 277 -26.82 -5.25 1.97
CA PRO A 277 -27.22 -5.17 3.37
C PRO A 277 -27.21 -6.50 4.15
N ARG A 278 -27.14 -7.64 3.45
CA ARG A 278 -27.16 -9.01 4.01
C ARG A 278 -25.95 -9.87 3.59
N ARG A 279 -24.98 -9.33 2.84
CA ARG A 279 -23.79 -10.04 2.37
C ARG A 279 -22.56 -9.17 2.53
N GLN A 280 -21.63 -9.63 3.36
CA GLN A 280 -20.31 -9.01 3.47
C GLN A 280 -19.49 -9.42 2.25
N GLY A 281 -19.10 -8.44 1.42
CA GLY A 281 -18.21 -8.67 0.27
C GLY A 281 -16.79 -9.03 0.73
N ALA A 282 -15.96 -9.53 -0.20
CA ALA A 282 -14.60 -9.95 0.12
C ALA A 282 -13.69 -8.79 0.54
N ALA A 283 -13.71 -7.70 -0.22
CA ALA A 283 -13.10 -6.42 0.14
C ALA A 283 -14.15 -5.44 0.72
N PRO A 284 -13.74 -4.45 1.55
CA PRO A 284 -14.64 -3.40 2.02
C PRO A 284 -15.32 -2.66 0.86
N PRO A 285 -16.63 -2.35 0.93
CA PRO A 285 -17.35 -1.73 -0.19
C PRO A 285 -16.91 -0.30 -0.49
N ASP A 286 -16.36 0.42 0.50
CA ASP A 286 -15.79 1.75 0.27
C ASP A 286 -14.44 1.65 -0.47
N ASP A 287 -14.32 2.39 -1.58
CA ASP A 287 -13.15 2.46 -2.44
C ASP A 287 -11.89 3.00 -1.75
N ARG A 288 -12.06 4.01 -0.90
CA ARG A 288 -10.95 4.60 -0.15
C ARG A 288 -10.39 3.59 0.84
N VAL A 289 -11.27 2.81 1.46
CA VAL A 289 -10.89 1.77 2.42
C VAL A 289 -10.18 0.61 1.73
N ALA A 290 -10.76 0.06 0.66
CA ALA A 290 -10.15 -1.06 -0.07
C ALA A 290 -8.85 -0.68 -0.79
N GLY A 291 -8.79 0.50 -1.41
CA GLY A 291 -7.57 1.02 -2.01
C GLY A 291 -6.46 1.22 -0.98
N ARG A 292 -6.79 1.75 0.21
CA ARG A 292 -5.81 1.93 1.29
C ARG A 292 -5.31 0.60 1.89
N ILE A 293 -6.14 -0.44 1.93
CA ILE A 293 -5.68 -1.79 2.28
C ILE A 293 -4.63 -2.28 1.27
N LEU A 294 -4.87 -2.08 -0.03
CA LEU A 294 -3.89 -2.46 -1.06
C LEU A 294 -2.59 -1.64 -0.97
N SER A 295 -2.65 -0.38 -0.54
CA SER A 295 -1.44 0.42 -0.26
C SER A 295 -0.54 -0.22 0.81
N TYR A 296 -1.11 -0.92 1.80
CA TYR A 296 -0.31 -1.72 2.74
C TYR A 296 0.18 -3.04 2.14
N ILE A 297 -0.50 -3.59 1.14
CA ILE A 297 -0.13 -4.90 0.57
C ILE A 297 1.05 -4.79 -0.39
N TRP A 298 1.24 -3.67 -1.09
CA TRP A 298 2.31 -3.55 -2.11
C TRP A 298 3.70 -3.91 -1.60
N HIS A 299 4.11 -3.35 -0.45
CA HIS A 299 5.43 -3.64 0.11
C HIS A 299 5.51 -5.06 0.70
N ILE A 300 4.39 -5.64 1.18
CA ILE A 300 4.33 -7.05 1.60
C ILE A 300 4.63 -7.97 0.41
N LEU A 301 4.09 -7.66 -0.78
CA LEU A 301 4.31 -8.47 -1.97
C LEU A 301 5.72 -8.29 -2.54
N PHE A 302 6.23 -7.06 -2.56
CA PHE A 302 7.38 -6.72 -3.40
C PHE A 302 8.71 -6.59 -2.67
N ILE A 303 8.74 -6.46 -1.34
CA ILE A 303 10.00 -6.46 -0.61
C ILE A 303 10.57 -7.89 -0.55
N ASP A 304 11.86 -8.01 -0.86
CA ASP A 304 12.56 -9.29 -0.98
C ASP A 304 12.60 -10.13 0.33
N PRO A 305 12.05 -11.36 0.35
CA PRO A 305 12.10 -12.25 1.51
C PRO A 305 13.50 -12.77 1.90
N GLU A 306 14.47 -12.84 0.99
CA GLU A 306 15.85 -13.24 1.33
C GLU A 306 16.50 -12.20 2.26
N HIS A 307 16.18 -10.92 2.07
CA HIS A 307 16.58 -9.82 2.96
C HIS A 307 15.68 -9.72 4.20
N LEU A 308 14.52 -10.38 4.21
CA LEU A 308 13.75 -10.67 5.43
C LEU A 308 14.32 -11.88 6.20
N GLY A 309 15.47 -12.40 5.75
CA GLY A 309 16.29 -13.48 6.34
C GLY A 309 15.50 -14.75 6.62
N THR A 310 14.88 -15.22 5.55
CA THR A 310 14.33 -16.57 5.39
C THR A 310 15.46 -17.61 5.33
N GLY A 311 16.10 -17.85 6.48
CA GLY A 311 16.69 -19.16 6.71
C GLY A 311 15.55 -20.17 6.80
N SER A 312 15.17 -20.81 5.69
CA SER A 312 14.29 -21.99 5.66
C SER A 312 12.95 -21.87 6.43
N GLY A 313 12.30 -20.69 6.46
CA GLY A 313 11.03 -20.47 7.14
C GLY A 313 9.96 -19.85 6.23
N ASP A 314 8.81 -20.51 6.09
CA ASP A 314 7.66 -20.17 5.22
C ASP A 314 6.87 -18.92 5.67
N GLY A 315 7.50 -17.74 5.76
CA GLY A 315 6.77 -16.52 6.13
C GLY A 315 7.52 -15.20 6.06
N VAL A 316 6.74 -14.12 6.10
CA VAL A 316 7.19 -12.72 6.16
C VAL A 316 7.44 -12.34 7.61
N ASP A 317 8.70 -12.07 7.97
CA ASP A 317 9.07 -11.47 9.26
C ASP A 317 8.57 -10.03 9.34
N LEU A 318 7.62 -9.77 10.26
CA LEU A 318 7.00 -8.46 10.38
C LEU A 318 7.99 -7.36 10.81
N GLN A 319 8.95 -7.68 11.68
CA GLN A 319 9.91 -6.68 12.14
C GLN A 319 10.81 -6.24 10.97
N ARG A 320 11.35 -7.20 10.22
CA ARG A 320 12.20 -6.89 9.07
C ARG A 320 11.44 -6.20 7.95
N LEU A 321 10.19 -6.60 7.69
CA LEU A 321 9.31 -5.91 6.73
C LEU A 321 9.15 -4.44 7.12
N ASN A 322 8.87 -4.18 8.40
CA ASN A 322 8.66 -2.83 8.92
C ASN A 322 9.93 -1.97 8.88
N GLU A 323 11.10 -2.56 9.13
CA GLU A 323 12.39 -1.86 9.02
C GLU A 323 12.67 -1.44 7.57
N GLN A 324 12.40 -2.32 6.60
CA GLN A 324 12.66 -2.06 5.18
C GLN A 324 11.61 -1.13 4.54
N ALA A 325 10.35 -1.20 4.98
CA ALA A 325 9.27 -0.35 4.47
C ALA A 325 9.29 1.09 5.03
N CYS A 326 10.18 1.37 5.98
CA CYS A 326 10.31 2.66 6.66
C CYS A 326 11.78 3.09 6.77
N PRO A 327 12.47 3.31 5.64
CA PRO A 327 13.82 3.87 5.65
C PRO A 327 13.79 5.30 6.23
N ARG A 328 14.93 5.73 6.75
CA ARG A 328 15.09 7.12 7.18
C ARG A 328 14.94 8.06 5.98
N ALA A 329 14.40 9.25 6.22
CA ALA A 329 14.11 10.21 5.15
C ALA A 329 15.38 10.68 4.43
N ASP A 330 16.50 10.91 5.13
CA ASP A 330 17.80 11.26 4.53
C ASP A 330 18.30 10.20 3.55
N GLU A 331 18.27 8.94 3.97
CA GLU A 331 18.67 7.80 3.14
C GLU A 331 17.74 7.63 1.94
N CYS A 332 16.44 7.77 2.16
CA CYS A 332 15.41 7.67 1.12
C CYS A 332 15.58 8.75 0.04
N TYR A 333 15.67 10.02 0.42
CA TYR A 333 15.82 11.13 -0.55
C TYR A 333 17.13 11.05 -1.33
N CYS A 334 18.22 10.66 -0.66
CA CYS A 334 19.52 10.46 -1.30
C CYS A 334 19.44 9.32 -2.33
N ARG A 335 18.82 8.19 -1.97
CA ARG A 335 18.67 7.03 -2.85
C ARG A 335 17.76 7.29 -4.04
N LEU A 336 16.56 7.81 -3.80
CA LEU A 336 15.55 7.98 -4.84
C LEU A 336 15.87 9.16 -5.76
N TYR A 337 16.36 10.27 -5.22
CA TYR A 337 16.39 11.55 -5.93
C TYR A 337 17.77 12.21 -5.95
N GLY A 338 18.81 11.53 -5.44
CA GLY A 338 20.17 12.07 -5.36
C GLY A 338 20.33 13.23 -4.36
N ARG A 339 19.31 13.48 -3.53
CA ARG A 339 19.29 14.58 -2.55
C ARG A 339 19.92 14.13 -1.25
N CYS A 340 21.24 14.16 -1.19
CA CYS A 340 22.04 13.71 -0.05
C CYS A 340 22.45 14.90 0.86
N ASN A 341 22.97 14.61 2.06
CA ASN A 341 23.42 15.61 3.05
C ASN A 341 22.32 16.56 3.56
N LEU A 342 21.10 16.04 3.68
CA LEU A 342 19.93 16.80 4.15
C LEU A 342 19.99 17.08 5.66
N ARG A 343 19.37 18.19 6.08
CA ARG A 343 19.19 18.53 7.50
C ARG A 343 17.86 17.96 8.00
N CYS A 344 17.92 16.80 8.64
CA CYS A 344 16.72 16.10 9.13
C CYS A 344 16.51 16.32 10.62
N THR A 345 15.28 16.70 10.99
CA THR A 345 14.89 16.98 12.38
C THR A 345 14.41 15.73 13.11
N SER A 346 14.06 14.68 12.34
CA SER A 346 13.67 13.37 12.82
C SER A 346 14.05 12.31 11.79
N PRO A 347 13.98 11.00 12.12
CA PRO A 347 14.19 9.93 11.14
C PRO A 347 13.27 10.00 9.93
N GLY A 348 12.11 10.66 10.06
CA GLY A 348 11.07 10.68 9.03
C GLY A 348 10.85 12.02 8.35
N SER A 349 11.69 13.04 8.59
CA SER A 349 11.46 14.36 7.98
C SER A 349 12.74 15.18 7.84
N CYS A 350 12.91 15.78 6.67
CA CYS A 350 14.06 16.59 6.30
C CYS A 350 13.64 18.00 5.89
N ARG A 351 14.30 19.01 6.46
CA ARG A 351 13.93 20.42 6.27
C ARG A 351 14.11 20.80 4.79
N GLY A 352 13.04 21.34 4.20
CA GLY A 352 13.05 21.88 2.84
C GLY A 352 12.67 20.87 1.76
N GLU A 353 12.52 19.58 2.08
CA GLU A 353 12.11 18.58 1.09
C GLU A 353 10.58 18.46 0.95
N TYR A 354 9.88 18.50 2.08
CA TYR A 354 8.43 18.36 2.11
C TYR A 354 7.84 19.01 3.35
N VAL A 355 6.63 19.53 3.22
CA VAL A 355 5.78 19.99 4.32
C VAL A 355 4.40 19.42 4.09
N LEU A 356 3.79 18.81 5.10
CA LEU A 356 2.41 18.33 5.00
C LEU A 356 1.47 19.53 4.87
N PRO A 357 0.72 19.69 3.77
CA PRO A 357 -0.19 20.81 3.62
C PRO A 357 -1.37 20.66 4.59
N LYS A 358 -1.90 21.80 5.02
CA LYS A 358 -3.08 21.86 5.87
C LYS A 358 -4.24 21.12 5.21
N ASP A 359 -4.98 20.35 6.00
CA ASP A 359 -6.16 19.59 5.57
C ASP A 359 -5.90 18.58 4.41
N LEU A 360 -4.63 18.23 4.16
CA LEU A 360 -4.21 17.33 3.06
C LEU A 360 -4.68 17.80 1.68
N LYS A 361 -4.72 19.11 1.47
CA LYS A 361 -5.19 19.73 0.21
C LYS A 361 -4.23 20.81 -0.24
N LEU A 362 -4.04 20.87 -1.56
CA LEU A 362 -3.37 22.00 -2.21
C LEU A 362 -4.41 23.11 -2.49
N PRO A 363 -3.99 24.38 -2.58
CA PRO A 363 -4.83 25.46 -3.08
C PRO A 363 -5.46 25.12 -4.45
N ALA A 364 -6.68 25.62 -4.69
CA ALA A 364 -7.41 25.29 -5.91
C ALA A 364 -6.71 25.79 -7.19
N ASP A 365 -5.96 26.88 -7.07
CA ASP A 365 -5.17 27.54 -8.12
C ASP A 365 -3.70 27.07 -8.17
N TRP A 366 -3.34 26.02 -7.43
CA TRP A 366 -1.95 25.57 -7.31
C TRP A 366 -1.39 25.14 -8.67
N ARG A 367 -2.19 24.45 -9.47
CA ARG A 367 -1.78 23.97 -10.80
C ARG A 367 -1.46 25.13 -11.72
N GLU A 368 -2.30 26.14 -11.74
CA GLU A 368 -2.16 27.32 -12.60
C GLU A 368 -0.88 28.09 -12.22
N THR A 369 -0.71 28.34 -10.92
CA THR A 369 0.41 29.11 -10.37
C THR A 369 1.77 28.40 -10.48
N HIS A 370 1.79 27.09 -10.66
CA HIS A 370 3.03 26.27 -10.73
C HIS A 370 3.20 25.57 -12.09
N SER A 371 2.35 25.84 -13.08
CA SER A 371 2.39 25.20 -14.41
C SER A 371 3.65 25.52 -15.22
N HIS A 372 4.34 26.62 -14.90
CA HIS A 372 5.56 27.09 -15.57
C HIS A 372 6.86 26.57 -14.95
N LEU A 373 6.78 25.87 -13.82
CA LEU A 373 7.89 25.12 -13.24
C LEU A 373 8.02 23.77 -13.95
#